data_AF-A0A4P9W253-F1
#
_entry.id   AF-A0A4P9W253-F1
#
_cell.length_a   1.000
_cell.length_b   1.000
_cell.length_c   1.000
_cell.angle_alpha   90.00
_cell.angle_beta   90.00
_cell.angle_gamma   90.00
#
_symmetry.space_group_name_H-M   'P 1'
#
loop_
_entity.id
_entity.type
_entity.pdbx_description
1 polymer ?
#
loop_
_entity_poly.entity_id
_entity_poly.type
_entity_poly.pdbx_seq_one_letter_code
_entity_poly.pdbx_strand_id
1 'polypeptide(L)'
;LIPFFLLSSILAVLGRGLDLPPFSLFLVVLSTTDVMTLNFFFLVRDSGSWLEIGTTISHFVIASAFIVFQILLFTASFALVGGVLV
;
A
#
# COMPACT_ATOMS: atom_id res chain seq x y z
N LEU A 1 -11.28 3.49 -6.25
CA LEU A 1 -11.37 2.01 -6.15
C LEU A 1 -11.02 1.29 -7.45
N ILE A 2 -11.52 1.73 -8.61
CA ILE A 2 -11.21 1.12 -9.94
C ILE A 2 -9.71 0.78 -10.14
N PRO A 3 -8.73 1.70 -9.94
CA PRO A 3 -7.32 1.35 -10.13
C PRO A 3 -6.81 0.27 -9.16
N PHE A 4 -7.35 0.24 -7.93
CA PHE A 4 -7.01 -0.80 -6.95
C PHE A 4 -7.56 -2.17 -7.36
N PHE A 5 -8.78 -2.22 -7.89
CA PHE A 5 -9.38 -3.45 -8.42
C PHE A 5 -8.58 -4.01 -9.60
N LEU A 6 -8.18 -3.15 -10.55
CA LEU A 6 -7.37 -3.57 -11.70
C LEU A 6 -6.01 -4.09 -11.27
N LEU A 7 -5.28 -3.35 -10.42
CA LEU A 7 -3.99 -3.76 -9.90
C LEU A 7 -4.09 -5.09 -9.14
N SER A 8 -5.07 -5.24 -8.25
CA SER A 8 -5.32 -6.46 -7.50
C SER A 8 -5.61 -7.66 -8.42
N SER A 9 -6.40 -7.46 -9.47
CA SER A 9 -6.70 -8.51 -10.45
C SER A 9 -5.45 -8.97 -11.19
N ILE A 10 -4.62 -8.03 -11.65
CA ILE A 10 -3.35 -8.31 -12.34
C ILE A 10 -2.40 -9.07 -11.42
N LEU A 11 -2.22 -8.60 -10.19
CA LEU A 11 -1.35 -9.25 -9.21
C LEU A 11 -1.86 -10.66 -8.86
N ALA A 12 -3.17 -10.85 -8.71
CA ALA A 12 -3.73 -12.17 -8.45
C ALA A 12 -3.49 -13.16 -9.61
N VAL A 13 -3.63 -12.71 -10.86
CA VAL A 13 -3.31 -13.53 -12.04
C VAL A 13 -1.82 -13.85 -12.12
N LEU A 14 -0.95 -12.86 -11.91
CA LEU A 14 0.51 -13.05 -11.88
C LEU A 14 0.94 -14.01 -10.77
N GLY A 15 0.38 -13.87 -9.56
CA GLY A 15 0.72 -14.71 -8.42
C GLY A 15 0.40 -16.18 -8.69
N ARG A 16 -0.76 -16.46 -9.32
CA ARG A 16 -1.11 -17.81 -9.76
C ARG A 16 -0.26 -18.31 -10.92
N GLY A 17 0.04 -17.45 -11.90
CA GLY A 17 0.83 -17.84 -13.07
C GLY A 17 2.31 -18.11 -12.77
N LEU A 18 2.83 -17.59 -11.66
CA LEU A 18 4.22 -17.74 -11.23
C LEU A 18 4.37 -18.71 -10.03
N ASP A 19 3.31 -19.41 -9.64
CA ASP A 19 3.27 -20.30 -8.45
C ASP A 19 3.85 -19.65 -7.18
N LEU A 20 3.57 -18.36 -7.00
CA LEU A 20 4.09 -17.61 -5.86
C LEU A 20 3.29 -17.89 -4.59
N PRO A 21 3.94 -17.89 -3.41
CA PRO A 21 3.23 -17.91 -2.14
C PRO A 21 2.19 -16.78 -2.05
N PRO A 22 1.03 -17.00 -1.42
CA PRO A 22 -0.07 -16.03 -1.37
C PRO A 22 0.30 -14.64 -0.83
N PHE A 23 1.33 -14.58 0.01
CA PHE A 23 1.79 -13.36 0.68
C PHE A 23 2.85 -12.58 -0.12
N SER A 24 3.48 -13.19 -1.13
CA SER A 24 4.67 -12.62 -1.79
C SER A 24 4.37 -11.31 -2.50
N LEU A 25 3.30 -11.25 -3.29
CA LEU A 25 2.96 -10.03 -4.03
C LEU A 25 2.44 -8.92 -3.11
N PHE A 26 1.76 -9.28 -2.01
CA PHE A 26 1.37 -8.31 -1.00
C PHE A 26 2.59 -7.63 -0.37
N LEU A 27 3.64 -8.38 -0.04
CA LEU A 27 4.88 -7.81 0.51
C LEU A 27 5.60 -6.88 -0.48
N VAL A 28 5.53 -7.17 -1.78
CA VAL A 28 6.11 -6.29 -2.81
C VAL A 28 5.36 -4.95 -2.86
N VAL A 29 4.02 -4.99 -2.83
CA VAL A 29 3.20 -3.77 -2.81
C VAL A 29 3.41 -2.98 -1.51
N LEU A 30 3.45 -3.68 -0.38
CA LEU A 30 3.69 -3.08 0.94
C LEU A 30 5.06 -2.38 0.98
N SER A 31 6.14 -3.09 0.57
CA SER A 31 7.50 -2.54 0.57
C SER A 31 7.66 -1.35 -0.39
N THR A 32 6.96 -1.35 -1.53
CA THR A 32 6.93 -0.19 -2.44
C THR A 32 6.30 1.03 -1.75
N THR A 33 5.24 0.80 -0.97
CA THR A 33 4.58 1.86 -0.18
C THR A 33 5.47 2.35 0.96
N ASP A 34 6.22 1.46 1.60
CA ASP A 34 7.19 1.82 2.65
C ASP A 34 8.29 2.72 2.07
N VAL A 35 8.84 2.40 0.90
CA VAL A 35 9.84 3.23 0.21
C VAL A 35 9.28 4.61 -0.12
N MET A 36 8.04 4.69 -0.61
CA MET A 36 7.36 5.97 -0.87
C MET A 36 7.14 6.77 0.41
N THR A 37 6.77 6.10 1.50
CA THR A 37 6.55 6.76 2.81
C THR A 37 7.86 7.32 3.36
N LEU A 38 8.96 6.58 3.24
CA LEU A 38 10.30 7.08 3.56
C LEU A 38 10.70 8.26 2.67
N ASN A 39 10.37 8.23 1.37
CA ASN A 39 10.62 9.36 0.49
C ASN A 39 9.89 10.62 0.98
N PHE A 40 8.60 10.51 1.33
CA PHE A 40 7.87 11.65 1.90
C PHE A 40 8.38 12.10 3.24
N PHE A 41 8.85 11.18 4.09
CA PHE A 41 9.50 11.52 5.34
C PHE A 41 10.70 12.46 5.10
N PHE A 42 11.56 12.15 4.14
CA PHE A 42 12.70 13.01 3.78
C PHE A 42 12.31 14.30 3.05
N LEU A 43 11.09 14.41 2.54
CA LEU A 43 10.55 15.61 1.91
C LEU A 43 9.79 16.53 2.89
N VAL A 44 9.64 16.14 4.16
CA VAL A 44 9.01 17.00 5.18
C VAL A 44 9.84 18.27 5.34
N ARG A 45 9.16 19.42 5.28
CA ARG A 45 9.77 20.75 5.43
C ARG A 45 9.28 21.42 6.70
N ASP A 46 10.19 22.11 7.38
CA ASP A 46 9.97 22.91 8.58
C ASP A 46 10.01 24.43 8.29
N SER A 47 10.30 24.80 7.05
CA SER A 47 10.44 26.18 6.58
C SER A 47 9.68 26.40 5.27
N GLY A 48 9.33 27.65 5.00
CA GLY A 48 8.49 28.05 3.86
C GLY A 48 7.11 28.55 4.28
N SER A 49 6.15 28.50 3.36
CA SER A 49 4.78 28.91 3.69
C SER A 49 4.09 27.88 4.60
N TRP A 50 3.16 28.33 5.45
CA TRP A 50 2.36 27.42 6.28
C TRP A 50 1.62 26.34 5.48
N LEU A 51 1.14 26.69 4.28
CA LEU A 51 0.48 25.75 3.38
C LEU A 51 1.45 24.67 2.90
N GLU A 52 2.67 25.05 2.54
CA GLU A 52 3.70 24.12 2.07
C GLU A 52 4.12 23.15 3.18
N ILE A 53 4.41 23.68 4.38
CA ILE A 53 4.74 22.87 5.56
C ILE A 53 3.64 21.86 5.83
N GLY A 54 2.38 22.32 5.91
CA GLY A 54 1.24 21.44 6.14
C GLY A 54 1.04 20.40 5.04
N THR A 55 1.31 20.77 3.78
CA THR A 55 1.19 19.87 2.64
C THR A 55 2.23 18.74 2.70
N THR A 56 3.49 19.04 2.99
CA THR A 56 4.55 18.01 3.09
C THR A 56 4.27 17.02 4.23
N ILE A 57 3.84 17.53 5.40
CA ILE A 57 3.43 16.70 6.55
C ILE A 57 2.23 15.83 6.18
N SER A 58 1.22 16.40 5.52
CA SER A 58 0.02 15.66 5.11
C SER A 58 0.35 14.51 4.16
N HIS A 59 1.26 14.70 3.20
CA HIS A 59 1.69 13.62 2.30
C HIS A 59 2.32 12.45 3.08
N PHE A 60 3.20 12.74 4.02
CA PHE A 60 3.81 11.72 4.87
C PHE A 60 2.78 10.96 5.71
N VAL A 61 1.84 11.69 6.34
CA VAL A 61 0.79 11.08 7.18
C VAL A 61 -0.18 10.25 6.34
N ILE A 62 -0.61 10.74 5.17
CA ILE A 62 -1.49 10.01 4.26
C ILE A 62 -0.82 8.74 3.75
N ALA A 63 0.46 8.79 3.36
CA ALA A 63 1.22 7.62 2.95
C ALA A 63 1.36 6.59 4.08
N SER A 64 1.65 7.06 5.31
CA SER A 64 1.72 6.22 6.50
C SER A 64 0.37 5.55 6.80
N ALA A 65 -0.74 6.29 6.71
CA ALA A 65 -2.08 5.75 6.89
C ALA A 65 -2.45 4.75 5.78
N PHE A 66 -1.95 4.95 4.56
CA PHE A 66 -2.16 4.05 3.44
C PHE A 66 -1.52 2.67 3.65
N ILE A 67 -0.38 2.59 4.34
CA ILE A 67 0.21 1.30 4.78
C ILE A 67 -0.75 0.54 5.69
N VAL A 68 -1.29 1.22 6.71
CA VAL A 68 -2.27 0.62 7.65
C VAL A 68 -3.52 0.17 6.89
N PHE A 69 -4.03 1.00 5.98
CA PHE A 69 -5.17 0.68 5.15
C PHE A 69 -4.94 -0.58 4.29
N GLN A 70 -3.76 -0.73 3.69
CA GLN A 70 -3.42 -1.91 2.90
C GLN A 70 -3.36 -3.19 3.75
N ILE A 71 -2.80 -3.12 4.96
CA ILE A 71 -2.79 -4.25 5.90
C ILE A 71 -4.22 -4.65 6.25
N LEU A 72 -5.08 -3.68 6.56
CA LEU A 72 -6.50 -3.94 6.86
C LEU A 72 -7.22 -4.60 5.67
N LEU A 73 -6.99 -4.11 4.44
CA LEU A 73 -7.56 -4.69 3.23
C LEU A 73 -7.08 -6.13 3.01
N PHE A 74 -5.79 -6.40 3.23
CA PHE A 74 -5.24 -7.74 3.09
C PHE A 74 -5.83 -8.70 4.12
N THR A 75 -5.91 -8.29 5.40
CA THR A 75 -6.55 -9.08 6.45
C THR A 75 -8.03 -9.34 6.15
N ALA A 76 -8.77 -8.32 5.69
CA ALA A 76 -10.16 -8.48 5.27
C ALA A 76 -10.28 -9.45 4.08
N SER A 77 -9.41 -9.33 3.08
CA SER A 77 -9.37 -10.25 1.94
C SER A 77 -9.10 -11.68 2.37
N PHE A 78 -8.15 -11.89 3.28
CA PHE A 78 -7.86 -13.22 3.81
C PHE A 78 -9.02 -13.78 4.63
N ALA A 79 -9.69 -12.96 5.45
CA ALA A 79 -10.85 -13.38 6.21
C ALA A 79 -12.05 -13.76 5.31
N LEU A 80 -12.25 -13.04 4.20
CA LEU A 80 -13.38 -13.27 3.28
C LEU A 80 -13.11 -14.40 2.28
N VAL A 81 -11.88 -14.52 1.75
CA VAL A 81 -11.52 -15.44 0.66
C VAL A 81 -10.75 -16.66 1.15
N GLY A 82 -10.08 -16.58 2.31
CA GLY A 82 -9.25 -17.65 2.86
C GLY A 82 -10.01 -18.95 3.17
N GLY A 83 -11.34 -18.91 3.24
CA GLY A 83 -12.18 -20.11 3.34
C GLY A 83 -12.44 -20.85 2.01
N VAL A 84 -12.03 -20.30 0.86
CA VAL A 84 -12.29 -20.86 -0.48
C VAL A 84 -11.05 -21.50 -1.12
N LEU A 85 -9.85 -21.24 -0.58
CA LEU A 85 -8.55 -21.61 -1.18
C LEU A 85 -7.61 -22.39 -0.24
N VAL A 86 -8.14 -22.98 0.84
CA VAL A 86 -7.41 -23.93 1.71
C VAL A 86 -8.10 -25.28 1.66
#